data_AF-A0A5C3KFP2-F1
#
_entry.id   AF-A0A5C3KFP2-F1
#
_cell.length_a   1.000
_cell.length_b   1.000
_cell.length_c   1.000
_cell.angle_alpha   90.00
_cell.angle_beta   90.00
_cell.angle_gamma   90.00
#
_symmetry.space_group_name_H-M   'P 1'
#
loop_
_entity.id
_entity.type
_entity.pdbx_description
1 polymer ?
#
loop_
_entity_poly.entity_id
_entity_poly.type
_entity_poly.pdbx_seq_one_letter_code
_entity_poly.pdbx_strand_id
1 'polypeptide(L)'
;MAYCTNCDKWFATWIGLKEHYVQSPFHHYCQHCNEHFSEREILEDHYERHHHRCKDCNQFFRNELGLHEHHRQSPRHSHLYCVPCRKLFQSTNNLNNHRRSAIHQPKSTICPGRGCGLGFVSTSALALHLESGTCSSGATRSTVNKFVQQYDRNNVITDPARMIGGSFQNEVVTFYATDASWNGRHYECYLCSNGYSSLRGLNQHLASPRHQAKIYICPSSDCTMRFTTLSGFCQHVESERCGLLQSSSQARAIVGGLVSQVRTITM
;
A
#
# COMPACT_ATOMS: atom_id res chain seq x y z
N MET A 1 -15.41 50.61 -19.46
CA MET A 1 -13.98 50.45 -19.12
C MET A 1 -13.89 49.71 -17.81
N ALA A 2 -13.00 48.73 -17.72
CA ALA A 2 -12.77 47.94 -16.52
C ALA A 2 -11.32 48.14 -16.05
N TYR A 3 -11.06 48.16 -14.74
CA TYR A 3 -9.77 48.54 -14.18
C TYR A 3 -9.29 47.47 -13.19
N CYS A 4 -8.01 47.12 -13.27
CA CYS A 4 -7.32 46.24 -12.33
C CYS A 4 -6.51 47.09 -11.35
N THR A 5 -6.90 47.12 -10.08
CA THR A 5 -6.21 47.87 -9.02
C THR A 5 -4.81 47.33 -8.72
N ASN A 6 -4.64 46.00 -8.71
CA ASN A 6 -3.38 45.37 -8.31
C ASN A 6 -2.29 45.49 -9.37
N CYS A 7 -2.67 45.69 -10.63
CA CYS A 7 -1.74 45.84 -11.75
C CYS A 7 -1.73 47.25 -12.35
N ASP A 8 -2.57 48.16 -11.85
CA ASP A 8 -2.77 49.52 -12.39
C ASP A 8 -2.97 49.54 -13.91
N LYS A 9 -3.96 48.75 -14.37
CA LYS A 9 -4.24 48.57 -15.81
C LYS A 9 -5.70 48.76 -16.16
N TRP A 10 -5.93 49.46 -17.26
CA TRP A 10 -7.25 49.67 -17.86
C TRP A 10 -7.50 48.69 -19.00
N PHE A 11 -8.71 48.17 -19.06
CA PHE A 11 -9.20 47.27 -20.08
C PHE A 11 -10.44 47.86 -20.75
N ALA A 12 -10.51 47.70 -22.07
CA ALA A 12 -11.65 48.19 -22.86
C ALA A 12 -12.97 47.55 -22.41
N THR A 13 -12.94 46.26 -22.05
CA THR A 13 -14.10 45.46 -21.66
C THR A 13 -13.86 44.69 -20.36
N TRP A 14 -14.95 44.27 -19.70
CA TRP A 14 -14.89 43.34 -18.58
C TRP A 14 -14.28 41.98 -18.98
N ILE A 15 -14.54 41.50 -20.20
CA ILE A 15 -13.98 40.24 -20.71
C ILE A 15 -12.45 40.31 -20.74
N GLY A 16 -11.88 41.42 -21.23
CA GLY A 16 -10.42 41.60 -21.23
C GLY A 16 -9.81 41.67 -19.83
N LEU A 17 -10.50 42.28 -18.86
CA LEU A 17 -10.08 42.26 -17.46
C LEU A 17 -10.14 40.84 -16.87
N LYS A 18 -11.19 40.07 -17.18
CA LYS A 18 -11.34 38.68 -16.75
C LYS A 18 -10.23 37.79 -17.32
N GLU A 19 -9.90 37.93 -18.59
CA GLU A 19 -8.78 37.22 -19.22
C GLU A 19 -7.44 37.57 -18.56
N HIS A 20 -7.22 38.86 -18.24
CA HIS A 20 -6.05 39.29 -17.45
C HIS A 20 -5.97 38.59 -16.09
N TYR A 21 -7.08 38.48 -15.35
CA TYR A 21 -7.09 37.77 -14.06
C TYR A 21 -6.75 36.28 -14.19
N VAL A 22 -7.19 35.61 -15.25
CA VAL A 22 -6.93 34.17 -15.46
C VAL A 22 -5.48 33.91 -15.87
N GLN A 23 -4.88 34.81 -16.64
CA GLN A 23 -3.53 34.60 -17.20
C GLN A 23 -2.42 35.15 -16.30
N SER A 24 -2.75 36.04 -15.36
CA SER A 24 -1.74 36.67 -14.50
C SER A 24 -1.37 35.78 -13.33
N PRO A 25 -0.06 35.50 -13.09
CA PRO A 25 0.37 34.74 -11.91
C PRO A 25 0.14 35.50 -10.59
N PHE A 26 -0.13 36.81 -10.67
CA PHE A 26 -0.40 37.68 -9.52
C PHE A 26 -1.88 37.72 -9.12
N HIS A 27 -2.75 37.04 -9.86
CA HIS A 27 -4.17 36.92 -9.55
C HIS A 27 -4.53 35.46 -9.32
N HIS A 28 -5.04 35.16 -8.12
CA HIS A 28 -5.60 33.84 -7.81
C HIS A 28 -7.11 33.89 -8.03
N TYR A 29 -7.51 33.81 -9.30
CA TYR A 29 -8.88 34.03 -9.72
C TYR A 29 -9.54 32.75 -10.24
N CYS A 30 -10.73 32.44 -9.72
CA CYS A 30 -11.59 31.38 -10.25
C CYS A 30 -12.54 31.96 -11.30
N GLN A 31 -12.32 31.64 -12.57
CA GLN A 31 -13.19 32.09 -13.67
C GLN A 31 -14.60 31.47 -13.69
N HIS A 32 -14.80 30.39 -12.94
CA HIS A 32 -16.07 29.65 -12.88
C HIS A 32 -17.03 30.21 -11.82
N CYS A 33 -16.48 30.71 -10.70
CA CYS A 33 -17.24 31.39 -9.64
C CYS A 33 -17.11 32.92 -9.68
N ASN A 34 -16.19 33.44 -10.52
CA ASN A 34 -15.77 34.84 -10.56
C ASN A 34 -15.26 35.36 -9.20
N GLU A 35 -14.50 34.53 -8.48
CA GLU A 35 -14.02 34.81 -7.13
C GLU A 35 -12.50 34.96 -7.10
N HIS A 36 -12.01 35.91 -6.28
CA HIS A 36 -10.58 36.12 -6.02
C HIS A 36 -10.19 35.51 -4.68
N PHE A 37 -9.02 34.89 -4.65
CA PHE A 37 -8.43 34.31 -3.45
C PHE A 37 -7.14 35.05 -3.10
N SER A 38 -6.79 35.07 -1.81
CA SER A 38 -5.58 35.75 -1.33
C SER A 38 -4.30 35.00 -1.69
N GLU A 39 -4.37 33.67 -1.82
CA GLU A 39 -3.24 32.78 -2.06
C GLU A 39 -3.58 31.69 -3.08
N ARG A 40 -2.57 31.22 -3.81
CA ARG A 40 -2.72 30.16 -4.83
C ARG A 40 -3.19 28.85 -4.20
N GLU A 41 -2.68 28.52 -3.02
CA GLU A 41 -3.01 27.31 -2.28
C GLU A 41 -4.52 27.27 -1.93
N ILE A 42 -5.11 28.43 -1.60
CA ILE A 42 -6.54 28.55 -1.32
C ILE A 42 -7.38 28.41 -2.59
N LEU A 43 -6.92 28.96 -3.72
CA LEU A 43 -7.58 28.75 -5.02
C LEU A 43 -7.55 27.28 -5.44
N GLU A 44 -6.42 26.59 -5.26
CA GLU A 44 -6.32 25.15 -5.57
C GLU A 44 -7.28 24.35 -4.69
N ASP A 45 -7.32 24.63 -3.40
CA ASP A 45 -8.26 24.00 -2.47
C ASP A 45 -9.74 24.29 -2.81
N HIS A 46 -10.05 25.52 -3.25
CA HIS A 46 -11.36 25.87 -3.80
C HIS A 46 -11.69 25.02 -5.03
N TYR A 47 -10.75 24.85 -5.98
CA TYR A 47 -10.95 24.00 -7.14
C TYR A 47 -11.21 22.53 -6.76
N GLU A 48 -10.55 22.02 -5.73
CA GLU A 48 -10.75 20.64 -5.26
C GLU A 48 -12.11 20.42 -4.61
N ARG A 49 -12.63 21.43 -3.91
CA ARG A 49 -13.88 21.31 -3.13
C ARG A 49 -15.13 21.70 -3.90
N HIS A 50 -15.02 22.70 -4.78
CA HIS A 50 -16.19 23.32 -5.41
C HIS A 50 -16.31 23.02 -6.91
N HIS A 51 -15.29 22.43 -7.53
CA HIS A 51 -15.29 22.16 -8.95
C HIS A 51 -14.99 20.69 -9.28
N HIS A 52 -15.59 20.21 -10.36
CA HIS A 52 -15.26 18.90 -10.90
C HIS A 52 -14.08 19.05 -11.87
N ARG A 53 -12.89 19.24 -11.31
CA ARG A 53 -11.64 19.41 -12.08
C ARG A 53 -10.87 18.09 -12.15
N CYS A 54 -10.39 17.74 -13.34
CA CYS A 54 -9.36 16.72 -13.49
C CYS A 54 -7.99 17.34 -13.17
N LYS A 55 -7.32 16.89 -12.09
CA LYS A 55 -6.02 17.45 -11.66
C LYS A 55 -4.89 17.26 -12.67
N ASP A 56 -4.95 16.19 -13.47
CA ASP A 56 -3.86 15.83 -14.37
C ASP A 56 -3.88 16.62 -15.70
N CYS A 57 -5.06 17.08 -16.14
CA CYS A 57 -5.22 17.84 -17.37
C CYS A 57 -5.85 19.22 -17.17
N ASN A 58 -6.19 19.58 -15.93
CA ASN A 58 -6.83 20.84 -15.54
C ASN A 58 -8.13 21.16 -16.27
N GLN A 59 -8.81 20.15 -16.81
CA GLN A 59 -10.13 20.31 -17.40
C GLN A 59 -11.21 20.33 -16.33
N PHE A 60 -12.19 21.22 -16.50
CA PHE A 60 -13.34 21.40 -15.63
C PHE A 60 -14.59 20.80 -16.27
N PHE A 61 -15.39 20.11 -15.46
CA PHE A 61 -16.62 19.46 -15.89
C PHE A 61 -17.82 20.08 -15.17
N ARG A 62 -18.98 20.03 -15.82
CA ARG A 62 -20.23 20.59 -15.29
C ARG A 62 -20.68 19.89 -14.00
N ASN A 63 -20.44 18.58 -13.88
CA ASN A 63 -20.88 17.75 -12.78
C ASN A 63 -19.92 16.55 -12.59
N GLU A 64 -20.12 15.81 -11.50
CA GLU A 64 -19.33 14.60 -11.19
C GLU A 64 -19.42 13.54 -12.30
N LEU A 65 -20.60 13.38 -12.93
CA LEU A 65 -20.78 12.43 -14.03
C LEU A 65 -19.91 12.77 -15.24
N GLY A 66 -19.76 14.05 -15.58
CA GLY A 66 -18.87 14.51 -16.65
C GLY A 66 -17.41 14.21 -16.35
N LEU A 67 -16.97 14.45 -15.11
CA LEU A 67 -15.61 14.11 -14.68
C LEU A 67 -15.38 12.58 -14.67
N HIS A 68 -16.39 11.83 -14.25
CA HIS A 68 -16.36 10.37 -14.26
C HIS A 68 -16.19 9.82 -15.68
N GLU A 69 -16.98 10.30 -16.64
CA GLU A 69 -16.89 9.84 -18.03
C GLU A 69 -15.57 10.27 -18.67
N HIS A 70 -15.10 11.48 -18.35
CA HIS A 70 -13.77 11.92 -18.76
C HIS A 70 -12.66 10.96 -18.29
N HIS A 71 -12.62 10.60 -17.00
CA HIS A 71 -11.62 9.64 -16.51
C HIS A 71 -11.76 8.26 -17.15
N ARG A 72 -12.99 7.83 -17.45
CA ARG A 72 -13.28 6.54 -18.09
C ARG A 72 -12.81 6.50 -19.55
N GLN A 73 -13.02 7.57 -20.31
CA GLN A 73 -12.74 7.61 -21.75
C GLN A 73 -11.36 8.18 -22.11
N SER A 74 -10.79 9.03 -21.26
CA SER A 74 -9.52 9.71 -21.54
C SER A 74 -8.38 8.70 -21.63
N PRO A 75 -7.64 8.61 -22.76
CA PRO A 75 -6.48 7.73 -22.90
C PRO A 75 -5.40 8.00 -21.83
N ARG A 76 -5.35 9.23 -21.31
CA ARG A 76 -4.38 9.66 -20.29
C ARG A 76 -4.67 9.09 -18.90
N HIS A 77 -5.93 8.78 -18.58
CA HIS A 77 -6.34 8.46 -17.20
C HIS A 77 -7.04 7.10 -17.07
N SER A 78 -7.64 6.60 -18.16
CA SER A 78 -8.48 5.39 -18.15
C SER A 78 -7.76 4.16 -17.61
N HIS A 79 -6.47 4.01 -17.91
CA HIS A 79 -5.64 2.89 -17.43
C HIS A 79 -5.31 2.94 -15.92
N LEU A 80 -5.56 4.07 -15.26
CA LEU A 80 -5.37 4.28 -13.82
C LEU A 80 -6.69 4.45 -13.06
N TYR A 81 -7.82 4.35 -13.76
CA TYR A 81 -9.13 4.65 -13.19
C TYR A 81 -9.91 3.38 -12.84
N CYS A 82 -10.34 3.30 -11.59
CA CYS A 82 -11.30 2.30 -11.15
C CYS A 82 -12.73 2.81 -11.39
N VAL A 83 -13.37 2.30 -12.45
CA VAL A 83 -14.73 2.69 -12.83
C VAL A 83 -15.76 2.42 -11.72
N PRO A 84 -15.85 1.21 -11.11
CA PRO A 84 -16.87 0.96 -10.09
C PRO A 84 -16.70 1.80 -8.82
N CYS A 85 -15.46 2.16 -8.46
CA CYS A 85 -15.17 2.98 -7.29
C CYS A 85 -15.01 4.47 -7.59
N ARG A 86 -15.16 4.85 -8.86
CA ARG A 86 -14.94 6.21 -9.39
C ARG A 86 -13.64 6.87 -8.91
N LYS A 87 -12.55 6.11 -8.86
CA LYS A 87 -11.30 6.53 -8.24
C LYS A 87 -10.11 6.43 -9.18
N LEU A 88 -9.36 7.52 -9.30
CA LEU A 88 -8.10 7.57 -10.04
C LEU A 88 -6.93 7.21 -9.12
N PHE A 89 -5.97 6.45 -9.64
CA PHE A 89 -4.78 6.02 -8.91
C PHE A 89 -3.52 6.65 -9.50
N GLN A 90 -2.51 6.87 -8.66
CA GLN A 90 -1.24 7.46 -9.10
C GLN A 90 -0.35 6.49 -9.90
N SER A 91 -0.64 5.19 -9.86
CA SER A 91 0.12 4.19 -10.60
C SER A 91 -0.71 2.94 -10.88
N THR A 92 -0.34 2.21 -11.93
CA THR A 92 -0.98 0.95 -12.32
C THR A 92 -0.90 -0.10 -11.20
N ASN A 93 0.21 -0.12 -10.45
CA ASN A 93 0.38 -1.00 -9.30
C ASN A 93 -0.63 -0.70 -8.20
N ASN A 94 -0.89 0.58 -7.91
CA ASN A 94 -1.85 0.97 -6.89
C ASN A 94 -3.28 0.58 -7.31
N LEU A 95 -3.64 0.79 -8.58
CA LEU A 95 -4.93 0.33 -9.12
C LEU A 95 -5.06 -1.19 -9.05
N ASN A 96 -4.04 -1.94 -9.46
CA ASN A 96 -4.06 -3.40 -9.43
C ASN A 96 -4.21 -3.95 -8.00
N ASN A 97 -3.48 -3.38 -7.03
CA ASN A 97 -3.63 -3.74 -5.62
C ASN A 97 -5.03 -3.41 -5.11
N HIS A 98 -5.59 -2.26 -5.48
CA HIS A 98 -6.97 -1.91 -5.14
C HIS A 98 -7.99 -2.90 -5.73
N ARG A 99 -7.84 -3.30 -7.00
CA ARG A 99 -8.69 -4.30 -7.66
C ARG A 99 -8.58 -5.71 -7.05
N ARG A 100 -7.50 -6.00 -6.34
CA ARG A 100 -7.29 -7.24 -5.57
C ARG A 100 -7.75 -7.14 -4.11
N SER A 101 -8.23 -5.97 -3.67
CA SER A 101 -8.70 -5.75 -2.31
C SER A 101 -10.14 -6.23 -2.09
N ALA A 102 -10.60 -6.19 -0.82
CA ALA A 102 -11.97 -6.58 -0.43
C ALA A 102 -13.07 -5.71 -1.02
N ILE A 103 -12.70 -4.59 -1.65
CA ILE A 103 -13.65 -3.73 -2.38
C ILE A 103 -14.13 -4.42 -3.66
N HIS A 104 -13.27 -5.23 -4.29
CA HIS A 104 -13.54 -5.87 -5.58
C HIS A 104 -13.50 -7.40 -5.54
N GLN A 105 -12.87 -7.99 -4.52
CA GLN A 105 -12.72 -9.44 -4.40
C GLN A 105 -13.47 -9.95 -3.18
N PRO A 106 -14.17 -11.09 -3.29
CA PRO A 106 -14.78 -11.74 -2.14
C PRO A 106 -13.70 -12.27 -1.19
N LYS A 107 -14.02 -12.29 0.10
CA LYS A 107 -13.19 -12.90 1.15
C LYS A 107 -13.33 -14.42 1.12
N SER A 108 -12.78 -15.06 0.09
CA SER A 108 -12.93 -16.50 -0.17
C SER A 108 -11.98 -17.39 0.64
N THR A 109 -10.94 -16.81 1.25
CA THR A 109 -9.95 -17.56 2.03
C THR A 109 -10.30 -17.46 3.52
N ILE A 110 -10.94 -18.49 4.07
CA ILE A 110 -11.33 -18.52 5.49
C ILE A 110 -10.18 -19.02 6.34
N CYS A 111 -10.01 -18.44 7.53
CA CYS A 111 -9.05 -18.90 8.52
C CYS A 111 -9.45 -20.28 9.06
N PRO A 112 -8.56 -21.28 8.99
CA PRO A 112 -8.84 -22.62 9.54
C PRO A 112 -8.67 -22.73 11.06
N GLY A 113 -8.13 -21.71 11.73
CA GLY A 113 -7.90 -21.72 13.16
C GLY A 113 -9.21 -21.90 13.93
N ARG A 114 -9.20 -22.80 14.93
CA ARG A 114 -10.38 -23.08 15.75
C ARG A 114 -10.90 -21.78 16.38
N GLY A 115 -12.19 -21.50 16.16
CA GLY A 115 -12.86 -20.31 16.72
C GLY A 115 -12.52 -18.97 16.06
N CYS A 116 -11.77 -18.95 14.94
CA CYS A 116 -11.48 -17.70 14.22
C CYS A 116 -12.55 -17.38 13.16
N GLY A 117 -12.70 -18.24 12.14
CA GLY A 117 -13.71 -18.07 11.08
C GLY A 117 -13.57 -16.82 10.20
N LEU A 118 -12.53 -16.00 10.38
CA LEU A 118 -12.33 -14.77 9.61
C LEU A 118 -12.00 -15.06 8.14
N GLY A 119 -12.62 -14.30 7.23
CA GLY A 119 -12.37 -14.38 5.80
C GLY A 119 -11.39 -13.34 5.28
N PHE A 120 -10.55 -13.75 4.33
CA PHE A 120 -9.51 -12.94 3.70
C PHE A 120 -9.60 -13.02 2.18
N VAL A 121 -9.17 -11.94 1.52
CA VAL A 121 -9.18 -11.82 0.05
C VAL A 121 -8.01 -12.52 -0.63
N SER A 122 -6.93 -12.75 0.11
CA SER A 122 -5.70 -13.32 -0.41
C SER A 122 -5.03 -14.20 0.65
N THR A 123 -4.03 -14.94 0.19
CA THR A 123 -3.28 -15.89 1.02
C THR A 123 -2.25 -15.16 1.85
N SER A 124 -1.63 -14.12 1.28
CA SER A 124 -0.78 -13.18 2.00
C SER A 124 -1.50 -12.52 3.17
N ALA A 125 -2.78 -12.17 3.02
CA ALA A 125 -3.58 -11.56 4.08
C ALA A 125 -3.91 -12.56 5.21
N LEU A 126 -4.26 -13.81 4.88
CA LEU A 126 -4.45 -14.85 5.89
C LEU A 126 -3.14 -15.17 6.63
N ALA A 127 -2.03 -15.34 5.90
CA ALA A 127 -0.72 -15.59 6.49
C ALA A 127 -0.33 -14.45 7.44
N LEU A 128 -0.54 -13.19 7.05
CA LEU A 128 -0.27 -12.03 7.89
C LEU A 128 -1.12 -12.05 9.18
N HIS A 129 -2.39 -12.42 9.08
CA HIS A 129 -3.28 -12.55 10.24
C HIS A 129 -2.79 -13.62 11.24
N LEU A 130 -2.30 -14.76 10.73
CA LEU A 130 -1.72 -15.81 11.56
C LEU A 130 -0.36 -15.39 12.14
N GLU A 131 0.47 -14.68 11.37
CA GLU A 131 1.79 -14.22 11.81
C GLU A 131 1.71 -13.09 12.83
N SER A 132 0.66 -12.27 12.80
CA SER A 132 0.48 -11.13 13.70
C SER A 132 0.09 -11.53 15.13
N GLY A 133 -0.27 -12.80 15.38
CA GLY A 133 -0.71 -13.23 16.72
C GLY A 133 -2.15 -12.82 17.07
N THR A 134 -2.89 -12.24 16.13
CA THR A 134 -4.26 -11.75 16.37
C THR A 134 -5.36 -12.79 16.16
N CYS A 135 -4.99 -14.00 15.73
CA CYS A 135 -5.93 -15.09 15.50
C CYS A 135 -6.47 -15.65 16.82
N SER A 136 -7.78 -15.85 16.91
CA SER A 136 -8.44 -16.47 18.06
C SER A 136 -7.93 -17.88 18.38
N SER A 137 -7.34 -18.57 17.40
CA SER A 137 -6.71 -19.88 17.61
C SER A 137 -5.34 -19.80 18.30
N GLY A 138 -4.86 -18.59 18.64
CA GLY A 138 -3.52 -18.38 19.21
C GLY A 138 -2.39 -18.60 18.21
N ALA A 139 -2.68 -18.64 16.90
CA ALA A 139 -1.65 -18.78 15.88
C ALA A 139 -0.70 -17.58 15.92
N THR A 140 0.60 -17.86 15.85
CA THR A 140 1.67 -16.87 15.80
C THR A 140 2.57 -17.14 14.61
N ARG A 141 3.51 -16.24 14.33
CA ARG A 141 4.54 -16.49 13.32
C ARG A 141 5.36 -17.75 13.58
N SER A 142 5.66 -18.08 14.84
CA SER A 142 6.38 -19.33 15.16
C SER A 142 5.55 -20.56 14.77
N THR A 143 4.22 -20.49 14.92
CA THR A 143 3.30 -21.54 14.43
C THR A 143 3.38 -21.67 12.91
N VAL A 144 3.34 -20.55 12.17
CA VAL A 144 3.43 -20.53 10.71
C VAL A 144 4.78 -21.07 10.22
N ASN A 145 5.89 -20.70 10.86
CA ASN A 145 7.22 -21.19 10.50
C ASN A 145 7.35 -22.71 10.70
N LYS A 146 6.88 -23.24 11.85
CA LYS A 146 6.86 -24.69 12.13
C LYS A 146 6.00 -25.43 11.11
N PHE A 147 4.86 -24.86 10.75
CA PHE A 147 4.01 -25.41 9.71
C PHE A 147 4.75 -25.50 8.37
N VAL A 148 5.37 -24.40 7.90
CA VAL A 148 6.11 -24.44 6.63
C VAL A 148 7.23 -25.48 6.67
N GLN A 149 7.97 -25.60 7.77
CA GLN A 149 9.02 -26.63 7.94
C GLN A 149 8.52 -28.06 7.74
N GLN A 150 7.31 -28.37 8.21
CA GLN A 150 6.72 -29.70 8.09
C GLN A 150 6.37 -30.07 6.64
N TYR A 151 6.01 -29.07 5.83
CA TYR A 151 5.51 -29.25 4.47
C TYR A 151 6.54 -28.98 3.38
N ASP A 152 7.46 -28.03 3.57
CA ASP A 152 8.54 -27.71 2.63
C ASP A 152 9.75 -28.65 2.83
N ARG A 153 9.53 -29.97 2.77
CA ARG A 153 10.55 -30.99 3.07
C ARG A 153 11.77 -30.95 2.15
N ASN A 154 11.62 -30.35 0.96
CA ASN A 154 12.68 -30.22 -0.03
C ASN A 154 13.33 -28.82 -0.01
N ASN A 155 12.96 -27.96 0.96
CA ASN A 155 13.51 -26.62 1.14
C ASN A 155 13.41 -25.75 -0.12
N VAL A 156 12.25 -25.81 -0.78
CA VAL A 156 12.02 -25.10 -2.03
C VAL A 156 11.80 -23.62 -1.79
N ILE A 157 11.11 -23.26 -0.70
CA ILE A 157 10.81 -21.87 -0.35
C ILE A 157 11.49 -21.43 0.95
N THR A 158 12.26 -22.31 1.58
CA THR A 158 12.94 -22.07 2.86
C THR A 158 14.44 -22.29 2.73
N ASP A 159 15.22 -21.49 3.46
CA ASP A 159 16.67 -21.71 3.60
C ASP A 159 16.96 -22.47 4.91
N PRO A 160 17.36 -23.77 4.85
CA PRO A 160 17.64 -24.59 6.03
C PRO A 160 18.73 -24.02 6.92
N ALA A 161 19.73 -23.34 6.33
CA ALA A 161 20.83 -22.74 7.08
C ALA A 161 20.37 -21.57 7.96
N ARG A 162 19.19 -21.03 7.69
CA ARG A 162 18.57 -19.93 8.46
C ARG A 162 17.35 -20.38 9.25
N MET A 163 16.91 -21.61 9.07
CA MET A 163 15.94 -22.28 9.93
C MET A 163 16.70 -22.96 11.06
N ILE A 164 16.97 -22.24 12.15
CA ILE A 164 17.57 -22.86 13.34
C ILE A 164 16.53 -23.83 13.94
N GLY A 165 16.71 -25.12 13.65
CA GLY A 165 15.90 -26.24 14.13
C GLY A 165 16.47 -26.94 15.37
N GLY A 166 17.23 -26.24 16.21
CA GLY A 166 17.78 -26.77 17.45
C GLY A 166 16.86 -26.51 18.64
N SER A 167 16.74 -27.48 19.55
CA SER A 167 16.05 -27.39 20.86
C SER A 167 16.70 -26.38 21.82
N PHE A 168 16.86 -25.13 21.41
CA PHE A 168 17.08 -24.05 22.36
C PHE A 168 15.73 -23.60 22.87
N GLN A 169 15.65 -23.50 24.20
CA GLN A 169 14.58 -22.80 24.88
C GLN A 169 14.29 -21.51 24.11
N ASN A 170 13.00 -21.29 23.90
CA ASN A 170 12.40 -20.20 23.15
C ASN A 170 12.67 -18.85 23.86
N GLU A 171 13.93 -18.49 24.08
CA GLU A 171 14.33 -17.15 24.47
C GLU A 171 14.12 -16.27 23.26
N VAL A 172 12.88 -15.81 23.13
CA VAL A 172 12.54 -14.68 22.30
C VAL A 172 13.37 -13.53 22.82
N VAL A 173 14.50 -13.23 22.16
CA VAL A 173 15.28 -12.02 22.46
C VAL A 173 14.37 -10.85 22.12
N THR A 174 13.73 -10.29 23.16
CA THR A 174 12.88 -9.11 23.04
C THR A 174 13.77 -7.88 23.05
N PHE A 175 14.00 -7.35 21.85
CA PHE A 175 14.61 -6.03 21.72
C PHE A 175 13.61 -4.99 22.21
N TYR A 176 14.01 -4.20 23.20
CA TYR A 176 13.23 -3.07 23.70
C TYR A 176 14.12 -1.83 23.81
N ALA A 177 13.52 -0.68 23.56
CA ALA A 177 14.10 0.63 23.73
C ALA A 177 13.44 1.34 24.90
N THR A 178 14.19 2.24 25.53
CA THR A 178 13.71 3.14 26.58
C THR A 178 13.88 4.59 26.12
N ASP A 179 13.48 5.55 26.95
CA ASP A 179 13.65 6.98 26.66
C ASP A 179 15.12 7.37 26.37
N ALA A 180 16.09 6.56 26.79
CA ALA A 180 17.51 6.72 26.48
C ALA A 180 17.83 6.64 24.98
N SER A 181 16.93 6.09 24.15
CA SER A 181 17.12 6.02 22.69
C SER A 181 16.81 7.33 21.97
N TRP A 182 16.45 8.40 22.68
CA TRP A 182 16.23 9.73 22.12
C TRP A 182 17.55 10.45 21.84
N ASN A 183 17.80 10.82 20.58
CA ASN A 183 19.05 11.50 20.16
C ASN A 183 18.94 13.03 20.09
N GLY A 184 17.88 13.63 20.65
CA GLY A 184 17.61 15.07 20.55
C GLY A 184 16.68 15.47 19.40
N ARG A 185 16.42 14.56 18.44
CA ARG A 185 15.48 14.80 17.32
C ARG A 185 14.43 13.70 17.16
N HIS A 186 14.81 12.44 17.39
CA HIS A 186 13.93 11.29 17.28
C HIS A 186 14.46 10.13 18.14
N TYR A 187 13.62 9.12 18.36
CA TYR A 187 14.03 7.83 18.90
C TYR A 187 14.72 7.01 17.81
N GLU A 188 15.95 6.58 18.03
CA GLU A 188 16.74 5.88 17.00
C GLU A 188 16.84 4.38 17.28
N CYS A 189 16.63 3.56 16.24
CA CYS A 189 16.83 2.12 16.32
C CYS A 189 18.32 1.76 16.23
N TYR A 190 18.89 1.20 17.29
CA TYR A 190 20.31 0.81 17.34
C TYR A 190 20.70 -0.33 16.37
N LEU A 191 19.74 -1.03 15.76
CA LEU A 191 20.00 -2.09 14.78
C LEU A 191 20.05 -1.59 13.33
N CYS A 192 19.46 -0.43 13.03
CA CYS A 192 19.35 0.06 11.64
C CYS A 192 19.31 1.59 11.46
N SER A 193 19.48 2.36 12.54
CA SER A 193 19.48 3.82 12.57
C SER A 193 18.21 4.51 12.04
N ASN A 194 17.09 3.79 11.93
CA ASN A 194 15.81 4.42 11.62
C ASN A 194 15.31 5.27 12.79
N GLY A 195 14.84 6.48 12.48
CA GLY A 195 14.25 7.41 13.43
C GLY A 195 12.74 7.29 13.57
N TYR A 196 12.24 7.45 14.80
CA TYR A 196 10.82 7.38 15.17
C TYR A 196 10.43 8.59 16.02
N SER A 197 9.24 9.14 15.79
CA SER A 197 8.72 10.29 16.55
C SER A 197 8.25 9.92 17.96
N SER A 198 8.15 8.64 18.31
CA SER A 198 7.73 8.17 19.63
C SER A 198 8.44 6.88 20.05
N LEU A 199 8.65 6.71 21.36
CA LEU A 199 9.23 5.50 21.94
C LEU A 199 8.38 4.26 21.64
N ARG A 200 7.05 4.41 21.70
CA ARG A 200 6.10 3.35 21.32
C ARG A 200 6.33 2.92 19.87
N GLY A 201 6.52 3.86 18.95
CA GLY A 201 6.80 3.56 17.55
C GLY A 201 8.12 2.80 17.36
N LEU A 202 9.18 3.18 18.08
CA LEU A 202 10.44 2.46 18.07
C LEU A 202 10.28 1.04 18.63
N ASN A 203 9.60 0.87 19.76
CA ASN A 203 9.36 -0.44 20.35
C ASN A 203 8.50 -1.35 19.45
N GLN A 204 7.49 -0.80 18.76
CA GLN A 204 6.74 -1.54 17.74
C GLN A 204 7.63 -1.96 16.56
N HIS A 205 8.57 -1.12 16.16
CA HIS A 205 9.55 -1.47 15.13
C HIS A 205 10.50 -2.58 15.58
N LEU A 206 11.03 -2.52 16.81
CA LEU A 206 11.92 -3.54 17.38
C LEU A 206 11.20 -4.90 17.54
N ALA A 207 9.92 -4.88 17.90
CA ALA A 207 9.07 -6.07 17.94
C ALA A 207 8.72 -6.62 16.55
N SER A 208 8.97 -5.86 15.46
CA SER A 208 8.64 -6.30 14.11
C SER A 208 9.65 -7.32 13.55
N PRO A 209 9.25 -8.12 12.54
CA PRO A 209 10.13 -9.03 11.81
C PRO A 209 11.37 -8.43 11.13
N ARG A 210 11.55 -7.11 11.18
CA ARG A 210 12.47 -6.36 10.31
C ARG A 210 13.94 -6.77 10.45
N HIS A 211 14.37 -7.09 11.66
CA HIS A 211 15.76 -7.47 11.97
C HIS A 211 15.97 -8.98 12.05
N GLN A 212 14.93 -9.77 11.77
CA GLN A 212 15.02 -11.22 11.85
C GLN A 212 15.61 -11.81 10.56
N ALA A 213 16.09 -13.05 10.65
CA ALA A 213 16.64 -13.75 9.51
C ALA A 213 15.59 -13.89 8.38
N LYS A 214 16.04 -13.63 7.14
CA LYS A 214 15.25 -13.88 5.93
C LYS A 214 15.26 -15.38 5.62
N ILE A 215 14.32 -16.11 6.21
CA ILE A 215 14.20 -17.57 6.11
C ILE A 215 13.48 -18.04 4.84
N TYR A 216 12.64 -17.20 4.23
CA TYR A 216 11.91 -17.52 3.02
C TYR A 216 12.66 -17.04 1.78
N ILE A 217 12.67 -17.85 0.72
CA ILE A 217 13.34 -17.56 -0.54
C ILE A 217 12.38 -17.73 -1.72
N CYS A 218 12.58 -16.94 -2.76
CA CYS A 218 11.88 -17.17 -4.02
C CYS A 218 12.60 -18.29 -4.81
N PRO A 219 11.92 -19.37 -5.22
CA PRO A 219 12.55 -20.45 -5.97
C PRO A 219 12.76 -20.13 -7.45
N SER A 220 12.30 -18.98 -7.94
CA SER A 220 12.51 -18.59 -9.33
C SER A 220 14.00 -18.34 -9.57
N SER A 221 14.57 -18.96 -10.61
CA SER A 221 16.00 -18.85 -10.96
C SER A 221 16.46 -17.41 -11.15
N ASP A 222 15.56 -16.56 -11.66
CA ASP A 222 15.85 -15.16 -11.96
C ASP A 222 15.47 -14.23 -10.80
N CYS A 223 15.07 -14.77 -9.65
CA CYS A 223 14.63 -14.00 -8.50
C CYS A 223 15.50 -14.24 -7.27
N THR A 224 16.22 -13.20 -6.83
CA THR A 224 17.09 -13.25 -5.64
C THR A 224 16.38 -12.81 -4.36
N MET A 225 15.05 -12.64 -4.41
CA MET A 225 14.29 -12.07 -3.30
C MET A 225 14.18 -13.04 -2.12
N ARG A 226 14.36 -12.49 -0.91
CA ARG A 226 14.30 -13.21 0.36
C ARG A 226 13.43 -12.45 1.36
N PHE A 227 12.70 -13.17 2.19
CA PHE A 227 11.70 -12.61 3.11
C PHE A 227 11.86 -13.18 4.51
N THR A 228 11.50 -12.36 5.51
CA THR A 228 11.47 -12.79 6.92
C THR A 228 10.16 -13.50 7.25
N THR A 229 9.06 -13.13 6.59
CA THR A 229 7.69 -13.62 6.83
C THR A 229 7.13 -14.36 5.62
N LEU A 230 6.26 -15.34 5.87
CA LEU A 230 5.52 -16.07 4.83
C LEU A 230 4.56 -15.12 4.10
N SER A 231 3.89 -14.20 4.81
CA SER A 231 3.01 -13.20 4.20
C SER A 231 3.71 -12.35 3.15
N GLY A 232 4.94 -11.90 3.44
CA GLY A 232 5.78 -11.17 2.49
C GLY A 232 6.16 -12.00 1.26
N PHE A 233 6.49 -13.27 1.43
CA PHE A 233 6.74 -14.19 0.31
C PHE A 233 5.47 -14.38 -0.54
N CYS A 234 4.34 -14.70 0.09
CA CYS A 234 3.06 -14.86 -0.60
C CYS A 234 2.68 -13.59 -1.36
N GLN A 235 2.85 -12.40 -0.77
CA GLN A 235 2.58 -11.12 -1.44
C GLN A 235 3.48 -10.92 -2.66
N HIS A 236 4.77 -11.26 -2.56
CA HIS A 236 5.69 -11.22 -3.68
C HIS A 236 5.24 -12.13 -4.82
N VAL A 237 4.85 -13.36 -4.51
CA VAL A 237 4.36 -14.32 -5.52
C VAL A 237 3.05 -13.88 -6.14
N GLU A 238 2.08 -13.42 -5.33
CA GLU A 238 0.79 -12.88 -5.78
C GLU A 238 0.96 -11.63 -6.65
N SER A 239 2.05 -10.88 -6.48
CA SER A 239 2.37 -9.74 -7.36
C SER A 239 2.74 -10.16 -8.78
N GLU A 240 3.07 -11.43 -9.00
CA GLU A 240 3.51 -12.05 -10.26
C GLU A 240 4.77 -11.43 -10.91
N ARG A 241 5.40 -10.44 -10.26
CA ARG A 241 6.53 -9.70 -10.83
C ARG A 241 7.79 -10.54 -11.06
N CYS A 242 7.97 -11.60 -10.28
CA CYS A 242 9.12 -12.51 -10.41
C CYS A 242 8.91 -13.60 -11.46
N GLY A 243 7.77 -13.61 -12.16
CA GLY A 243 7.45 -14.60 -13.18
C GLY A 243 7.26 -16.02 -12.63
N LEU A 244 7.35 -16.25 -11.31
CA LEU A 244 7.29 -17.59 -10.72
C LEU A 244 6.00 -18.34 -11.08
N LEU A 245 4.86 -17.64 -11.07
CA LEU A 245 3.58 -18.21 -11.46
C LEU A 245 3.39 -18.28 -12.99
N GLN A 246 4.32 -17.78 -13.79
CA GLN A 246 4.26 -17.78 -15.27
C GLN A 246 5.27 -18.77 -15.87
N SER A 247 6.36 -19.07 -15.16
CA SER A 247 7.50 -19.86 -15.67
C SER A 247 7.46 -21.35 -15.33
N SER A 248 6.76 -21.81 -14.29
CA SER A 248 6.66 -23.26 -14.01
C SER A 248 5.35 -23.71 -13.37
N SER A 249 4.80 -24.82 -13.87
CA SER A 249 3.68 -25.55 -13.27
C SER A 249 4.02 -26.07 -11.86
N GLN A 250 5.29 -26.38 -11.63
CA GLN A 250 5.82 -26.82 -10.34
C GLN A 250 5.74 -25.70 -9.28
N ALA A 251 6.07 -24.45 -9.62
CA ALA A 251 5.95 -23.35 -8.67
C ALA A 251 4.49 -22.97 -8.37
N ARG A 252 3.58 -23.06 -9.36
CA ARG A 252 2.13 -22.98 -9.10
C ARG A 252 1.65 -24.10 -8.17
N ALA A 253 2.18 -25.31 -8.31
CA ALA A 253 1.84 -26.43 -7.44
C ALA A 253 2.41 -26.28 -6.02
N ILE A 254 3.62 -25.72 -5.87
CA ILE A 254 4.23 -25.43 -4.57
C ILE A 254 3.48 -24.30 -3.87
N VAL A 255 3.22 -23.19 -4.57
CA VAL A 255 2.49 -22.04 -4.02
C VAL A 255 1.03 -22.41 -3.76
N GLY A 256 0.35 -23.07 -4.71
CA GLY A 256 -1.01 -23.55 -4.55
C GLY A 256 -1.15 -24.65 -3.48
N GLY A 257 -0.14 -25.50 -3.34
CA GLY A 257 -0.02 -26.51 -2.28
C GLY A 257 0.20 -25.88 -0.91
N LEU A 258 1.13 -24.94 -0.76
CA LEU A 258 1.32 -24.23 0.50
C LEU A 258 0.11 -23.39 0.86
N VAL A 259 -0.58 -22.79 -0.12
CA VAL A 259 -1.82 -22.03 0.06
C VAL A 259 -2.98 -22.93 0.49
N SER A 260 -3.15 -24.09 -0.14
CA SER A 260 -4.18 -25.05 0.27
C SER A 260 -3.89 -25.61 1.66
N GLN A 261 -2.61 -25.80 1.99
CA GLN A 261 -2.17 -26.30 3.29
C GLN A 261 -2.26 -25.22 4.38
N VAL A 262 -1.99 -23.94 4.09
CA VAL A 262 -2.25 -22.82 5.03
C VAL A 262 -3.75 -22.71 5.36
N ARG A 263 -4.63 -23.11 4.44
CA ARG A 263 -6.09 -23.24 4.66
C ARG A 263 -6.49 -24.50 5.43
N THR A 264 -5.55 -25.39 5.73
CA THR A 264 -5.76 -26.60 6.54
C THR A 264 -4.95 -26.59 7.83
N ILE A 265 -4.36 -25.45 8.22
CA ILE A 265 -3.75 -25.28 9.55
C ILE A 265 -4.86 -25.41 10.59
N THR A 266 -5.14 -26.64 11.01
CA THR A 266 -6.04 -26.94 12.12
C THR A 266 -5.22 -26.87 13.40
N MET A 267 -5.57 -25.89 14.26
CA MET A 267 -5.01 -25.70 15.60
C MET A 267 -6.18 -25.64 16.57
#